data_AF-A0A373FV80-F1
#
_entry.id   AF-A0A373FV80-F1
#
_cell.length_a   1.000
_cell.length_b   1.000
_cell.length_c   1.000
_cell.angle_alpha   90.00
_cell.angle_beta   90.00
_cell.angle_gamma   90.00
#
_symmetry.space_group_name_H-M   'P 1'
#
loop_
_entity.id
_entity.type
_entity.pdbx_description
1 polymer ?
#
loop_
_entity_poly.entity_id
_entity_poly.type
_entity_poly.pdbx_seq_one_letter_code
_entity_poly.pdbx_strand_id
1 'polypeptide(L)'
;MSEYSLKERVQMLTSSLVYGGPMTFEQIKKLDWLKNTSEYGILFYLREAERYEWIKTKCFKGDKPNIYSATAKGRKMADARD
;
A
#
# COMPACT_ATOMS: atom_id res chain seq x y z
N MET A 1 13.21 9.96 15.07
CA MET A 1 12.55 9.91 13.75
C MET A 1 11.11 10.32 13.97
N SER A 2 10.60 11.32 13.23
CA SER A 2 9.21 11.78 13.39
C SER A 2 8.25 10.61 13.20
N GLU A 3 7.30 10.47 14.10
CA GLU A 3 6.31 9.41 14.06
C GLU A 3 5.32 9.72 12.93
N TYR A 4 5.47 9.08 11.77
CA TYR A 4 4.53 9.28 10.67
C TYR A 4 3.12 8.96 11.13
N SER A 5 2.22 9.91 10.90
CA SER A 5 0.78 9.74 11.09
C SER A 5 0.27 8.57 10.24
N LEU A 6 -0.87 8.00 10.63
CA LEU A 6 -1.51 6.92 9.88
C LEU A 6 -1.68 7.29 8.40
N LYS A 7 -2.14 8.52 8.13
CA LYS A 7 -2.35 9.01 6.76
C LYS A 7 -1.04 9.01 5.96
N GLU A 8 0.05 9.49 6.54
CA GLU A 8 1.35 9.52 5.86
C GLU A 8 1.86 8.12 5.53
N ARG A 9 1.65 7.15 6.42
CA ARG A 9 2.02 5.74 6.16
C ARG A 9 1.20 5.12 5.04
N VAL A 10 -0.10 5.41 5.00
CA VAL A 10 -1.00 4.97 3.91
C VAL A 10 -0.62 5.62 2.57
N GLN A 11 -0.20 6.89 2.61
CA GLN A 11 0.34 7.57 1.42
C GLN A 11 1.65 6.93 0.95
N MET A 12 2.60 6.67 1.86
CA MET A 12 3.86 5.99 1.52
C MET A 12 3.64 4.61 0.91
N LEU A 13 2.69 3.83 1.44
CA LEU A 13 2.28 2.55 0.87
C LEU A 13 1.75 2.71 -0.55
N THR A 14 0.89 3.69 -0.77
CA THR A 14 0.33 3.97 -2.09
C THR A 14 1.44 4.40 -3.06
N SER A 15 2.34 5.30 -2.67
CA SER A 15 3.49 5.71 -3.48
C SER A 15 4.39 4.52 -3.83
N SER A 16 4.59 3.58 -2.90
CA SER A 16 5.34 2.34 -3.15
C SER A 16 4.69 1.50 -4.26
N LEU A 17 3.36 1.45 -4.32
CA LEU A 17 2.59 0.74 -5.36
C LEU A 17 2.48 1.52 -6.68
N VAL A 18 2.61 2.85 -6.65
CA VAL A 18 2.65 3.70 -7.85
C VAL A 18 3.98 3.54 -8.57
N TYR A 19 5.09 3.70 -7.85
CA TYR A 19 6.43 3.69 -8.44
C TYR A 19 7.02 2.28 -8.57
N GLY A 20 6.69 1.38 -7.64
CA GLY A 20 7.13 -0.02 -7.68
C GLY A 20 6.19 -0.97 -8.43
N GLY A 21 5.02 -0.47 -8.86
CA GLY A 21 4.01 -1.26 -9.56
C GLY A 21 3.19 -2.20 -8.65
N PRO A 22 2.35 -3.05 -9.24
CA PRO A 22 1.51 -3.98 -8.49
C PRO A 22 2.32 -5.00 -7.69
N MET A 23 1.97 -5.21 -6.42
CA MET A 23 2.68 -6.10 -5.51
C MET A 23 1.75 -7.07 -4.79
N THR A 24 2.27 -8.22 -4.39
CA THR A 24 1.62 -9.14 -3.45
C THR A 24 1.86 -8.69 -2.00
N PHE A 25 1.08 -9.22 -1.06
CA PHE A 25 1.29 -8.95 0.37
C PHE A 25 2.71 -9.30 0.84
N GLU A 26 3.25 -10.43 0.38
CA GLU A 26 4.61 -10.87 0.71
C GLU A 26 5.71 -9.95 0.13
N GLN A 27 5.45 -9.29 -1.00
CA GLN A 27 6.35 -8.28 -1.54
C GLN A 27 6.27 -6.98 -0.72
N ILE A 28 5.06 -6.58 -0.31
CA ILE A 28 4.83 -5.37 0.51
C ILE A 28 5.53 -5.50 1.87
N LYS A 29 5.48 -6.69 2.50
CA LYS A 29 6.19 -6.97 3.76
C LYS A 29 7.70 -6.76 3.69
N LYS A 30 8.29 -6.82 2.49
CA LYS A 30 9.74 -6.66 2.27
C LYS A 30 10.16 -5.19 2.09
N LEU A 31 9.22 -4.25 2.04
CA LEU A 31 9.55 -2.82 1.96
C LEU A 31 10.31 -2.39 3.22
N ASP A 32 11.44 -1.71 3.05
CA ASP A 32 12.35 -1.38 4.16
C ASP A 32 11.67 -0.61 5.30
N TRP A 33 10.77 0.31 4.95
CA TRP A 33 10.03 1.13 5.91
C TRP A 33 8.89 0.38 6.63
N LEU A 34 8.54 -0.84 6.19
CA LEU A 34 7.54 -1.72 6.80
C LEU A 34 8.16 -2.88 7.61
N LYS A 35 9.49 -3.06 7.63
CA LYS A 35 10.16 -4.18 8.30
C LYS A 35 9.80 -4.36 9.78
N ASN A 36 9.51 -3.27 10.47
CA ASN A 36 9.13 -3.27 11.90
C ASN A 36 7.60 -3.13 12.11
N THR A 37 6.80 -3.15 11.04
CA THR A 37 5.35 -3.08 11.12
C THR A 37 4.78 -4.49 11.16
N SER A 38 3.86 -4.75 12.10
CA SER A 38 3.17 -6.04 12.15
C SER A 38 2.36 -6.29 10.87
N GLU A 39 2.15 -7.57 10.52
CA GLU A 39 1.32 -7.92 9.36
C GLU A 39 -0.09 -7.30 9.46
N TYR A 40 -0.66 -7.28 10.67
CA TYR A 40 -1.92 -6.62 10.93
C TYR A 40 -1.87 -5.12 10.64
N GLY A 41 -0.79 -4.43 11.02
CA GLY A 41 -0.58 -3.02 10.71
C GLY A 41 -0.49 -2.76 9.21
N ILE A 42 0.20 -3.63 8.46
CA ILE A 42 0.29 -3.52 7.00
C ILE A 42 -1.09 -3.75 6.36
N LEU A 43 -1.84 -4.76 6.80
CA LEU A 43 -3.22 -5.00 6.34
C LEU A 43 -4.14 -3.81 6.64
N PHE A 44 -3.96 -3.18 7.79
CA PHE A 44 -4.70 -1.97 8.15
C PHE A 44 -4.40 -0.81 7.18
N TYR A 45 -3.13 -0.60 6.83
CA TYR A 45 -2.76 0.42 5.84
C TYR A 45 -3.32 0.12 4.45
N LEU A 46 -3.34 -1.14 4.04
CA LEU A 46 -3.95 -1.57 2.77
C LEU A 46 -5.45 -1.28 2.76
N ARG A 47 -6.17 -1.63 3.84
CA ARG A 47 -7.60 -1.34 3.97
C ARG A 47 -7.91 0.15 3.95
N GLU A 48 -7.12 0.97 4.64
CA GLU A 48 -7.29 2.43 4.60
C GLU A 48 -6.99 2.99 3.20
N ALA A 49 -5.95 2.49 2.51
CA ALA A 49 -5.67 2.88 1.14
C ALA A 49 -6.82 2.51 0.18
N GLU A 50 -7.46 1.35 0.37
CA GLU A 50 -8.67 0.96 -0.36
C GLU A 50 -9.86 1.87 -0.03
N ARG A 51 -10.05 2.23 1.24
CA ARG A 51 -11.10 3.15 1.69
C ARG A 51 -10.95 4.54 1.07
N TYR A 52 -9.72 5.01 0.88
CA TYR A 52 -9.44 6.25 0.14
C TYR A 52 -9.56 6.11 -1.38
N GLU A 53 -9.79 4.89 -1.88
CA GLU A 53 -9.80 4.52 -3.30
C GLU A 53 -8.45 4.77 -4.00
N TRP A 54 -7.35 4.79 -3.24
CA TRP A 54 -6.00 5.00 -3.76
C TRP A 54 -5.39 3.73 -4.33
N ILE A 55 -5.79 2.58 -3.81
CA ILE A 55 -5.40 1.27 -4.34
C ILE A 55 -6.63 0.42 -4.62
N LYS A 56 -6.43 -0.63 -5.40
CA LYS A 56 -7.40 -1.70 -5.62
C LYS A 56 -6.72 -3.04 -5.39
N THR A 57 -7.43 -3.96 -4.76
CA THR A 57 -7.01 -5.35 -4.60
C THR A 57 -7.70 -6.22 -5.64
N LYS A 58 -6.91 -7.00 -6.38
CA LYS A 58 -7.41 -8.09 -7.20
C LYS A 58 -7.28 -9.38 -6.41
N CYS A 59 -8.41 -9.86 -5.90
CA CYS A 59 -8.49 -11.14 -5.22
C CYS A 59 -8.54 -12.27 -6.24
N PHE A 60 -7.71 -13.29 -6.05
CA PHE A 60 -7.76 -14.50 -6.85
C PHE A 60 -8.35 -15.64 -6.02
N LYS A 61 -9.02 -16.60 -6.68
CA LYS A 61 -9.49 -17.83 -6.03
C LYS A 61 -8.36 -18.85 -5.98
N GLY A 62 -8.36 -19.69 -4.95
CA GLY A 62 -7.34 -20.72 -4.71
C GLY A 62 -6.04 -20.14 -4.15
N ASP A 63 -4.90 -20.78 -4.43
CA ASP A 63 -3.60 -20.44 -3.86
C ASP A 63 -2.89 -19.24 -4.51
N LYS A 64 -3.60 -18.47 -5.34
CA LYS A 64 -3.02 -17.31 -6.01
C LYS A 64 -3.02 -16.11 -5.06
N PRO A 65 -1.87 -15.45 -4.86
CA PRO A 65 -1.79 -14.31 -3.94
C PRO A 65 -2.59 -13.13 -4.46
N ASN A 66 -3.20 -12.38 -3.54
CA ASN A 66 -3.83 -11.11 -3.85
C ASN A 66 -2.80 -10.12 -4.41
N ILE A 67 -3.22 -9.36 -5.42
CA ILE A 67 -2.38 -8.32 -6.02
C ILE A 67 -2.97 -6.96 -5.68
N TYR A 68 -2.16 -6.10 -5.08
CA TYR A 68 -2.48 -4.72 -4.75
C TYR A 68 -1.91 -3.81 -5.83
N SER A 69 -2.70 -2.87 -6.34
CA SER A 69 -2.28 -1.97 -7.41
C SER A 69 -2.84 -0.57 -7.20
N ALA A 70 -2.06 0.46 -7.58
CA ALA A 70 -2.51 1.85 -7.47
C ALA A 70 -3.62 2.18 -8.49
N THR A 71 -4.60 2.97 -8.05
CA THR A 71 -5.64 3.54 -8.92
C THR A 71 -5.17 4.85 -9.55
N ALA A 72 -5.97 5.42 -10.45
CA ALA A 72 -5.72 6.77 -10.96
C ALA A 72 -5.74 7.83 -9.84
N LYS A 73 -6.59 7.66 -8.83
CA LYS A 73 -6.66 8.55 -7.66
C LYS A 73 -5.41 8.41 -6.77
N GLY A 74 -4.91 7.18 -6.61
CA GLY A 74 -3.66 6.92 -5.89
C GLY A 74 -2.44 7.54 -6.58
N ARG A 75 -2.38 7.49 -7.91
CA ARG A 75 -1.33 8.18 -8.69
C ARG A 75 -1.36 9.69 -8.46
N LYS A 76 -2.52 10.34 -8.63
CA LYS A 76 -2.68 11.78 -8.35
C LYS A 76 -2.28 12.17 -6.92
N MET A 77 -2.56 11.31 -5.95
CA MET A 77 -2.15 11.52 -4.57
C MET A 77 -0.63 11.44 -4.42
N ALA A 78 0.01 10.45 -5.03
CA ALA A 78 1.47 10.29 -5.00
C ALA A 78 2.17 11.46 -5.69
N ASP A 79 1.69 11.90 -6.85
CA ASP A 79 2.23 13.03 -7.61
C ASP A 79 2.11 14.36 -6.85
N ALA A 80 1.11 14.51 -5.96
CA ALA A 80 0.93 15.70 -5.13
C ALA A 80 1.81 15.73 -3.87
N ARG A 81 2.57 14.65 -3.61
CA ARG A 81 3.49 14.54 -2.48
C ARG A 81 4.93 14.95 -2.86
N ASP A 82 5.28 14.82 -4.15
CA ASP A 82 6.55 15.29 -4.71
C ASP A 82 6.52 16.80 -4.99
#